data_AF-A0A952HWL3-F1
#
_entry.id   AF-A0A952HWL3-F1
#
_cell.length_a   1.000
_cell.length_b   1.000
_cell.length_c   1.000
_cell.angle_alpha   90.00
_cell.angle_beta   90.00
_cell.angle_gamma   90.00
#
_symmetry.space_group_name_H-M   'P 1'
#
loop_
_entity.id
_entity.type
_entity.pdbx_description
1 polymer ?
#
loop_
_entity_poly.entity_id
_entity_poly.type
_entity_poly.pdbx_seq_one_letter_code
_entity_poly.pdbx_strand_id
1 'polypeptide(L)' 'EPYRAIFLTEAGKALAERSRQRHDIVHRFLLALGVSESTAKLDSEGMEHHTSDETLAIFKQYIENQS' A
#
# COMPACT_ATOMS: atom_id res chain seq x y z
N GLU A 1 27.59 -21.26 5.35
CA GLU A 1 27.39 -20.15 6.29
C GLU A 1 25.96 -20.26 6.86
N PRO A 2 25.73 -20.12 8.18
CA PRO A 2 24.39 -20.29 8.70
C PRO A 2 23.57 -19.03 8.42
N TYR A 3 22.45 -19.20 7.71
CA TYR A 3 21.44 -18.18 7.46
C TYR A 3 20.91 -17.67 8.80
N ARG A 4 21.30 -16.45 9.20
CA ARG A 4 20.79 -15.83 10.43
C ARG A 4 19.45 -15.18 10.07
N ALA A 5 18.35 -15.76 10.52
CA ALA A 5 17.03 -15.16 10.33
C ALA A 5 17.03 -13.76 10.95
N ILE A 6 16.71 -12.75 10.13
CA ILE A 6 16.51 -11.37 10.57
C ILE A 6 15.03 -11.24 10.91
N PHE A 7 14.74 -10.82 12.14
CA PHE A 7 13.38 -10.57 12.60
C PHE A 7 13.16 -9.07 12.75
N LEU A 8 11.97 -8.60 12.36
CA LEU A 8 11.56 -7.23 12.65
C LEU A 8 11.30 -7.07 14.15
N THR A 9 11.73 -5.93 14.70
CA THR A 9 11.27 -5.45 16.00
C THR A 9 9.78 -5.13 15.94
N GLU A 10 9.12 -4.95 17.07
CA GLU A 10 7.71 -4.54 17.09
C GLU A 10 7.47 -3.22 16.34
N ALA A 11 8.38 -2.25 16.49
CA ALA A 11 8.34 -1.02 15.70
C ALA A 11 8.51 -1.28 14.19
N GLY A 12 9.41 -2.20 13.82
CA GLY A 12 9.59 -2.62 12.42
C GLY A 12 8.35 -3.29 11.84
N LYS A 13 7.67 -4.14 12.61
CA LYS A 13 6.42 -4.78 12.21
C LYS A 13 5.30 -3.75 12.00
N ALA A 14 5.16 -2.80 12.93
CA ALA A 14 4.16 -1.73 12.82
C ALA A 14 4.41 -0.86 11.58
N LEU A 15 5.67 -0.52 11.29
CA LEU A 15 6.04 0.22 10.09
C LEU A 15 5.73 -0.57 8.81
N ALA A 16 6.08 -1.86 8.78
CA ALA A 16 5.80 -2.74 7.65
C ALA A 16 4.30 -2.88 7.39
N GLU A 17 3.50 -3.04 8.45
CA GLU A 17 2.04 -3.11 8.33
C GLU A 17 1.45 -1.79 7.83
N ARG A 18 1.97 -0.63 8.29
CA ARG A 18 1.55 0.68 7.76
C ARG A 18 1.87 0.81 6.27
N SER A 19 3.06 0.43 5.83
CA SER A 19 3.44 0.44 4.40
C SER A 19 2.51 -0.46 3.60
N ARG A 20 2.30 -1.72 4.04
CA ARG A 20 1.40 -2.68 3.39
C ARG A 20 -0.04 -2.17 3.26
N GLN A 21 -0.58 -1.52 4.28
CA GLN A 21 -1.94 -0.96 4.23
C GLN A 21 -2.05 0.17 3.21
N ARG A 22 -1.02 1.02 3.13
CA ARG A 22 -0.97 2.13 2.17
C ARG A 22 -0.85 1.62 0.75
N HIS A 23 -0.01 0.59 0.54
CA HIS A 23 0.09 -0.14 -0.72
C HIS A 23 -1.28 -0.61 -1.22
N ASP A 24 -2.00 -1.34 -0.37
CA ASP A 24 -3.30 -1.95 -0.72
C ASP A 24 -4.34 -0.90 -1.13
N ILE A 25 -4.41 0.21 -0.39
CA ILE A 25 -5.35 1.29 -0.69
C ILE A 25 -5.05 1.90 -2.06
N VAL A 26 -3.78 2.23 -2.34
CA VAL A 26 -3.41 2.82 -3.64
C VAL A 26 -3.64 1.81 -4.76
N HIS A 27 -3.21 0.56 -4.58
CA HIS A 27 -3.35 -0.49 -5.58
C HIS A 27 -4.81 -0.71 -5.97
N ARG A 28 -5.69 -0.92 -4.97
CA ARG A 28 -7.13 -1.12 -5.20
C ARG A 28 -7.80 0.10 -5.81
N PHE A 29 -7.38 1.29 -5.42
CA PHE A 29 -7.88 2.53 -6.01
C PHE A 29 -7.53 2.62 -7.51
N LEU A 30 -6.28 2.36 -7.89
CA LEU A 30 -5.86 2.38 -9.30
C LEU A 30 -6.60 1.33 -10.13
N LEU A 31 -6.81 0.12 -9.58
CA LEU A 31 -7.63 -0.90 -10.22
C LEU A 31 -9.08 -0.45 -10.41
N ALA A 32 -9.67 0.20 -9.40
CA ALA A 32 -11.03 0.74 -9.48
C ALA A 32 -11.16 1.84 -10.56
N LEU A 33 -10.08 2.55 -10.87
CA LEU A 33 -10.01 3.51 -11.99
C LEU A 33 -9.80 2.83 -13.36
N GLY A 34 -9.61 1.51 -13.41
CA GLY A 34 -9.38 0.76 -14.64
C GLY A 34 -7.92 0.69 -15.10
N VAL A 35 -6.98 1.02 -14.21
CA VAL A 35 -5.54 0.82 -14.47
C VAL A 35 -5.24 -0.67 -14.52
N SER A 36 -4.35 -1.09 -15.43
CA SER A 36 -3.96 -2.50 -15.52
C SER A 36 -3.24 -2.97 -14.25
N GLU A 37 -3.42 -4.24 -13.87
CA GLU A 37 -2.77 -4.85 -12.68
C GLU A 37 -1.26 -4.60 -12.64
N SER A 38 -0.56 -4.79 -13.76
CA SER A 38 0.88 -4.58 -13.84
C SER A 38 1.29 -3.13 -13.56
N THR A 39 0.52 -2.17 -14.06
CA THR A 39 0.78 -0.74 -13.85
C THR A 39 0.40 -0.33 -12.43
N ALA A 40 -0.78 -0.75 -11.95
CA ALA A 40 -1.25 -0.46 -10.61
C ALA A 40 -0.25 -0.92 -9.55
N LYS A 41 0.32 -2.12 -9.71
CA LYS A 41 1.33 -2.68 -8.82
C LYS A 41 2.62 -1.87 -8.78
N LEU A 42 3.12 -1.44 -9.95
CA LEU A 42 4.35 -0.63 -10.03
C LEU A 42 4.14 0.76 -9.43
N ASP A 43 3.00 1.38 -9.72
CA ASP A 43 2.68 2.72 -9.27
C ASP A 43 2.43 2.75 -7.76
N SER A 44 1.77 1.73 -7.19
CA SER A 44 1.50 1.66 -5.74
C SER A 44 2.77 1.67 -4.89
N GLU A 45 3.86 1.01 -5.31
CA GLU A 45 5.14 0.97 -4.61
C GLU A 45 5.77 2.37 -4.46
N GLY A 46 5.64 3.22 -5.49
CA GLY A 46 6.13 4.60 -5.42
C GLY A 46 5.18 5.52 -4.65
N MET A 47 3.88 5.36 -4.88
CA MET A 47 2.85 6.23 -4.34
C MET A 47 2.60 6.01 -2.85
N GLU A 48 2.73 4.79 -2.32
CA GLU A 48 2.46 4.50 -0.91
C GLU A 48 3.35 5.32 0.04
N HIS A 49 4.58 5.64 -0.39
CA HIS A 49 5.52 6.42 0.42
C HIS A 49 5.26 7.93 0.39
N HIS A 50 4.70 8.45 -0.71
CA HIS A 50 4.60 9.89 -0.96
C HIS A 50 3.18 10.44 -0.83
N THR A 51 2.16 9.59 -0.89
CA THR A 51 0.76 10.02 -0.79
C THR A 51 0.47 10.55 0.62
N SER A 52 -0.17 11.71 0.75
CA SER A 52 -0.55 12.22 2.09
C SER A 52 -1.64 11.33 2.72
N ASP A 53 -1.75 11.36 4.04
CA ASP A 53 -2.79 10.58 4.74
C ASP A 53 -4.21 11.04 4.34
N GLU A 54 -4.39 12.33 4.04
CA GLU A 54 -5.65 12.89 3.53
C GLU A 54 -6.04 12.29 2.18
N THR A 55 -5.13 12.30 1.21
CA THR A 55 -5.38 11.73 -0.13
C THR A 55 -5.66 10.23 -0.04
N LEU A 56 -4.91 9.51 0.81
CA LEU A 56 -5.11 8.08 1.01
C LEU A 56 -6.50 7.77 1.61
N ALA A 57 -6.99 8.63 2.51
CA ALA A 57 -8.33 8.50 3.07
C ALA A 57 -9.41 8.67 2.00
N ILE A 58 -9.24 9.62 1.06
CA ILE A 58 -10.16 9.80 -0.07
C ILE A 58 -10.15 8.57 -0.99
N PHE A 59 -8.97 8.02 -1.29
CA PHE A 59 -8.86 6.78 -2.09
C PHE A 59 -9.63 5.64 -1.43
N LYS A 60 -9.45 5.47 -0.12
CA LYS A 60 -10.16 4.46 0.67
C LYS A 60 -11.68 4.65 0.63
N GLN A 61 -12.16 5.88 0.82
CA GLN A 61 -13.60 6.18 0.74
C GLN A 61 -14.16 5.88 -0.66
N TYR A 62 -13.41 6.21 -1.71
CA TYR A 62 -13.82 5.94 -3.08
C TYR A 62 -14.02 4.43 -3.33
N ILE A 63 -13.06 3.60 -2.93
CA ILE A 63 -13.17 2.13 -3.12
C ILE A 63 -14.29 1.51 -2.27
N GLU A 64 -14.57 2.05 -1.08
CA GLU A 64 -15.66 1.58 -0.21
C GLU A 64 -17.05 1.94 -0.79
N ASN A 65 -17.18 3.09 -1.43
CA ASN A 65 -18.45 3.55 -2.02
C ASN A 65 -18.78 2.91 -3.39
N GLN A 66 -17.83 2.24 -4.02
CA GLN A 66 -18.01 1.53 -5.30
C GLN A 66 -18.44 0.06 -5.11
N SER A 67 -18.54 -0.41 -3.87
CA SER A 67 -18.86 -1.81 -3.50
C SER A 67 -20.33 -2.02 -3.17
#